data_AF-A0A8T5IAU1-F1
#
_entry.id   AF-A0A8T5IAU1-F1
#
_cell.length_a   1.000
_cell.length_b   1.000
_cell.length_c   1.000
_cell.angle_alpha   90.00
_cell.angle_beta   90.00
_cell.angle_gamma   90.00
#
_symmetry.space_group_name_H-M   'P 1'
#
loop_
_entity.id
_entity.type
_entity.pdbx_description
1 polymer ?
#
loop_
_entity_poly.entity_id
_entity_poly.type
_entity_poly.pdbx_seq_one_letter_code
_entity_poly.pdbx_strand_id
1 'polypeptide(L)'
;MAEGKDAIAPGEILYDGEGIKITRNQKNPEDHNLWIGDSYFYLQRGVLEEVAVSDVRHVIDMMHTMSAGVMDFSLNNSRLAYSDLAVAFSQARIKELEGMLADAIQNPISG
;
A
#
# COMPACT_ATOMS: atom_id res chain seq x y z
N MET A 1 24.84 -17.06 2.70
CA MET A 1 23.49 -17.64 2.59
C MET A 1 22.54 -16.46 2.44
N ALA A 2 22.15 -16.15 1.20
CA ALA A 2 21.28 -15.02 0.88
C ALA A 2 19.97 -15.62 0.34
N GLU A 3 19.12 -16.07 1.25
CA GLU A 3 17.77 -16.53 0.97
C GLU A 3 16.82 -15.45 1.49
N GLY A 4 15.86 -15.03 0.66
CA GLY A 4 14.92 -13.95 1.00
C GLY A 4 14.65 -12.94 -0.12
N LYS A 5 15.13 -13.19 -1.35
CA LYS A 5 14.60 -12.54 -2.57
C LYS A 5 13.60 -13.45 -3.28
N ASP A 6 12.74 -14.13 -2.53
CA ASP A 6 11.51 -14.62 -3.13
C ASP A 6 10.74 -13.38 -3.55
N ALA A 7 10.89 -13.08 -4.84
CA ALA A 7 10.22 -12.01 -5.52
C ALA A 7 8.72 -12.15 -5.23
N ILE A 8 8.23 -11.36 -4.29
CA ILE A 8 6.80 -11.14 -4.12
C ILE A 8 6.37 -10.55 -5.45
N ALA A 9 5.86 -11.40 -6.33
CA ALA A 9 5.45 -10.97 -7.65
C ALA A 9 4.40 -9.87 -7.41
N PRO A 10 4.68 -8.63 -7.84
CA PRO A 10 3.77 -7.54 -7.59
C PRO A 10 2.45 -7.89 -8.25
N GLY A 11 1.35 -7.80 -7.50
CA GLY A 11 0.02 -7.85 -8.13
C GLY A 11 -0.20 -6.60 -8.96
N GLU A 12 -1.45 -6.28 -9.23
CA GLU A 12 -1.82 -5.03 -9.88
C GLU A 12 -1.17 -3.83 -9.16
N ILE A 13 -0.49 -2.97 -9.92
CA ILE A 13 0.15 -1.77 -9.37
C ILE A 13 -0.93 -0.74 -9.05
N LEU A 14 -1.08 -0.39 -7.78
CA LEU A 14 -2.02 0.62 -7.30
C LEU A 14 -1.35 2.01 -7.22
N TYR A 15 -0.05 2.05 -6.92
CA TYR A 15 0.76 3.26 -6.91
C TYR A 15 2.22 2.92 -7.23
N ASP A 16 2.89 3.75 -8.02
CA ASP A 16 4.32 3.62 -8.36
C ASP A 16 4.91 5.03 -8.46
N GLY A 17 5.55 5.49 -7.39
CA GLY A 17 6.15 6.81 -7.27
C GLY A 17 7.62 6.71 -6.85
N GLU A 18 8.27 7.86 -6.72
CA GLU A 18 9.68 7.90 -6.29
C GLU A 18 9.82 7.34 -4.87
N GLY A 19 10.40 6.15 -4.75
CA GLY A 19 10.69 5.51 -3.46
C GLY A 19 9.50 4.84 -2.77
N ILE A 20 8.26 4.95 -3.28
CA ILE A 20 7.08 4.24 -2.73
C ILE A 20 6.37 3.48 -3.85
N LYS A 21 6.06 2.21 -3.58
CA LYS A 21 5.24 1.38 -4.46
C LYS A 21 4.19 0.64 -3.66
N ILE A 22 2.96 0.61 -4.18
CA ILE A 22 1.85 -0.14 -3.58
C ILE A 22 1.23 -1.03 -4.67
N THR A 23 1.05 -2.31 -4.37
CA THR A 23 0.38 -3.25 -5.27
C THR A 23 -0.66 -4.07 -4.52
N ARG A 24 -1.63 -4.63 -5.24
CA ARG A 24 -2.43 -5.74 -4.69
C ARG A 24 -1.53 -6.93 -4.36
N ASN A 25 -1.89 -7.70 -3.36
CA ASN A 25 -1.24 -8.98 -3.12
C ASN A 25 -1.84 -10.05 -4.05
N GLN A 26 -0.98 -10.80 -4.74
CA GLN A 26 -1.44 -11.81 -5.70
C GLN A 26 -2.14 -13.01 -5.05
N LYS A 27 -1.75 -13.36 -3.81
CA LYS A 27 -2.30 -14.51 -3.08
C LYS A 27 -3.59 -14.15 -2.37
N ASN A 28 -3.68 -12.92 -1.85
CA ASN A 28 -4.89 -12.39 -1.23
C ASN A 28 -5.22 -11.00 -1.82
N PRO A 29 -6.16 -10.91 -2.78
CA PRO A 29 -6.49 -9.64 -3.44
C PRO A 29 -7.01 -8.54 -2.51
N GLU A 30 -7.47 -8.90 -1.29
CA GLU A 30 -7.91 -7.94 -0.27
C GLU A 30 -6.75 -7.32 0.53
N ASP A 31 -5.55 -7.91 0.43
CA ASP A 31 -4.32 -7.42 1.06
C ASP A 31 -3.43 -6.69 0.04
N HIS A 32 -2.49 -5.90 0.55
CA HIS A 32 -1.62 -5.06 -0.27
C HIS A 32 -0.15 -5.21 0.13
N ASN A 33 0.71 -4.95 -0.84
CA ASN A 33 2.15 -4.93 -0.66
C ASN A 33 2.62 -3.48 -0.74
N LEU A 34 3.42 -3.04 0.22
CA LEU A 34 4.05 -1.73 0.26
C LEU A 34 5.57 -1.89 0.19
N TRP A 35 6.20 -1.16 -0.72
CA TRP A 35 7.64 -0.99 -0.75
C TRP A 35 8.00 0.46 -0.49
N ILE A 36 8.99 0.68 0.37
CA ILE A 36 9.59 1.98 0.66
C ILE A 36 11.10 1.82 0.43
N GLY A 37 11.60 2.30 -0.71
CA GLY A 37 12.95 1.96 -1.18
C GLY A 37 13.12 0.45 -1.31
N ASP A 38 14.08 -0.12 -0.58
CA ASP A 38 14.35 -1.56 -0.54
C ASP A 38 13.56 -2.31 0.56
N SER A 39 12.81 -1.59 1.40
CA SER A 39 12.04 -2.18 2.50
C SER A 39 10.67 -2.64 2.02
N TYR A 40 10.21 -3.79 2.53
CA TYR A 40 8.92 -4.38 2.22
C TYR A 40 8.03 -4.46 3.47
N PHE A 41 6.75 -4.12 3.30
CA PHE A 41 5.70 -4.20 4.30
C PHE A 41 4.47 -4.89 3.73
N TYR A 42 3.92 -5.85 4.48
CA TYR A 42 2.63 -6.46 4.18
C TYR A 42 1.53 -5.65 4.84
N LEU A 43 0.57 -5.19 4.05
CA LEU A 43 -0.59 -4.45 4.52
C LEU A 43 -1.79 -5.37 4.49
N GLN A 44 -2.37 -5.63 5.66
CA GLN A 44 -3.61 -6.40 5.74
C GLN A 44 -4.78 -5.60 5.18
N ARG A 45 -5.82 -6.33 4.76
CA ARG A 45 -7.13 -5.78 4.42
C ARG A 45 -7.56 -4.73 5.43
N GLY A 46 -8.12 -3.62 4.93
CA GLY A 46 -8.56 -2.52 5.76
C GLY A 46 -7.52 -1.43 5.96
N VAL A 47 -6.22 -1.74 5.87
CA VAL A 47 -5.17 -0.74 6.14
C VAL A 47 -5.17 0.37 5.09
N LEU A 48 -5.28 0.06 3.79
CA LEU A 48 -5.40 1.11 2.76
C LEU A 48 -6.62 1.99 2.98
N GLU A 49 -7.75 1.39 3.37
CA GLU A 49 -9.03 2.06 3.55
C GLU A 49 -8.99 2.98 4.76
N GLU A 50 -8.42 2.49 5.86
CA GLU A 50 -8.22 3.24 7.09
C GLU A 50 -7.26 4.40 6.87
N VAL A 51 -6.10 4.20 6.23
CA VAL A 51 -5.15 5.28 5.95
C VAL A 51 -5.78 6.35 5.05
N ALA A 52 -6.49 5.94 3.99
CA ALA A 52 -6.99 6.87 2.99
C ALA A 52 -8.03 7.87 3.54
N VAL A 53 -8.71 7.54 4.63
CA VAL A 53 -9.71 8.40 5.28
C VAL A 53 -9.21 9.04 6.58
N SER A 54 -7.99 8.72 7.00
CA SER A 54 -7.39 9.17 8.24
C SER A 54 -6.57 10.44 8.07
N ASP A 55 -6.42 11.22 9.15
CA ASP A 55 -5.45 12.30 9.18
C ASP A 55 -4.02 11.76 9.31
N VAL A 56 -3.02 12.59 8.95
CA VAL A 56 -1.60 12.21 8.92
C VAL A 56 -1.10 11.71 10.28
N ARG A 57 -1.63 12.20 11.42
CA ARG A 57 -1.19 11.75 12.74
C ARG A 57 -1.65 10.32 13.02
N HIS A 58 -2.89 10.00 12.67
CA HIS A 58 -3.40 8.63 12.79
C HIS A 58 -2.62 7.66 11.89
N VAL A 59 -2.24 8.09 10.67
CA VAL A 59 -1.38 7.30 9.78
C VAL A 59 -0.02 7.02 10.43
N ILE A 60 0.60 8.04 11.04
CA ILE A 60 1.86 7.88 11.76
C ILE A 60 1.67 6.84 12.89
N ASP A 61 0.70 7.02 13.77
CA ASP A 61 0.48 6.14 14.93
C ASP A 61 0.22 4.68 14.50
N MET A 62 -0.61 4.47 13.47
CA MET A 62 -0.88 3.14 12.93
C MET A 62 0.39 2.51 12.34
N MET A 63 1.15 3.25 11.55
CA MET A 63 2.38 2.75 10.92
C MET A 63 3.50 2.48 11.91
N HIS A 64 3.63 3.30 12.95
CA HIS A 64 4.55 3.06 14.07
C HIS A 64 4.21 1.76 14.80
N THR A 65 2.91 1.53 15.06
CA THR A 65 2.42 0.33 15.74
C THR A 65 2.65 -0.93 14.88
N MET A 66 2.35 -0.85 13.58
CA MET A 66 2.46 -1.99 12.66
C MET A 66 3.91 -2.40 12.39
N SER A 67 4.83 -1.44 12.33
CA SER A 67 6.21 -1.69 11.89
C SER A 67 7.24 -1.74 13.01
N ALA A 68 6.85 -1.52 14.27
CA ALA A 68 7.75 -1.41 15.42
C ALA A 68 8.96 -0.47 15.16
N GLY A 69 8.76 0.62 14.40
CA GLY A 69 9.79 1.60 14.04
C GLY A 69 10.63 1.28 12.79
N VAL A 70 10.42 0.14 12.12
CA VAL A 70 11.11 -0.20 10.86
C VAL A 70 10.68 0.73 9.72
N MET A 71 9.45 1.24 9.77
CA MET A 71 8.96 2.18 8.75
C MET A 71 9.66 3.53 8.81
N ASP A 72 9.93 4.05 10.02
CA ASP A 72 10.70 5.29 10.21
C ASP A 72 12.07 5.20 9.55
N PHE A 73 12.77 4.08 9.78
CA PHE A 73 14.08 3.83 9.17
C PHE A 73 13.98 3.82 7.63
N SER A 74 12.94 3.19 7.09
CA SER A 74 12.74 3.04 5.65
C SER A 74 12.41 4.37 4.96
N LEU A 75 11.54 5.17 5.57
CA LEU A 75 11.19 6.52 5.10
C LEU A 75 12.42 7.43 5.13
N ASN A 76 13.15 7.46 6.25
CA ASN A 76 14.36 8.27 6.38
C ASN A 76 15.44 7.88 5.36
N ASN A 77 15.69 6.58 5.16
CA ASN A 77 16.68 6.11 4.18
C ASN A 77 16.29 6.48 2.74
N SER A 78 14.99 6.52 2.46
CA SER A 78 14.44 6.88 1.15
C SER A 78 14.20 8.39 0.99
N ARG A 79 14.52 9.20 2.01
CA ARG A 79 14.27 10.65 2.07
C ARG A 79 12.79 11.03 1.87
N LEU A 80 11.90 10.19 2.39
CA LEU A 80 10.45 10.35 2.32
C LEU A 80 9.89 10.77 3.67
N ALA A 81 8.76 11.46 3.66
CA ALA A 81 7.97 11.80 4.83
C ALA A 81 6.69 10.97 4.93
N TYR A 82 6.11 10.92 6.13
CA TYR A 82 4.80 10.31 6.35
C TYR A 82 3.68 10.94 5.51
N SER A 83 3.80 12.21 5.11
CA SER A 83 2.88 12.84 4.18
C SER A 83 2.93 12.22 2.78
N ASP A 84 4.12 11.84 2.29
CA ASP A 84 4.27 11.18 1.00
C ASP A 84 3.63 9.80 1.02
N LEU A 85 3.79 9.10 2.16
CA LEU A 85 3.14 7.84 2.42
C LEU A 85 1.61 8.01 2.41
N ALA A 86 1.06 8.96 3.17
CA ALA A 86 -0.38 9.23 3.18
C ALA A 86 -0.94 9.52 1.77
N VAL A 87 -0.23 10.31 0.96
CA VAL A 87 -0.60 10.59 -0.43
C VAL A 87 -0.59 9.31 -1.27
N ALA A 88 0.45 8.48 -1.16
CA ALA A 88 0.54 7.21 -1.89
C ALA A 88 -0.62 6.26 -1.54
N PHE A 89 -0.96 6.16 -0.24
CA PHE A 89 -2.10 5.38 0.23
C PHE A 89 -3.44 5.89 -0.34
N SER A 90 -3.70 7.20 -0.30
CA SER A 90 -4.92 7.78 -0.88
C SER A 90 -5.02 7.53 -2.38
N GLN A 91 -3.92 7.68 -3.13
CA GLN A 91 -3.91 7.43 -4.57
C GLN A 91 -4.10 5.95 -4.90
N ALA A 92 -3.45 5.05 -4.15
CA ALA A 92 -3.64 3.61 -4.29
C ALA A 92 -5.11 3.23 -4.06
N ARG A 93 -5.77 3.83 -3.06
CA ARG A 93 -7.19 3.59 -2.78
C ARG A 93 -8.10 4.11 -3.90
N ILE A 94 -7.83 5.30 -4.44
CA ILE A 94 -8.59 5.83 -5.58
C ILE A 94 -8.50 4.87 -6.76
N LYS A 95 -7.29 4.38 -7.09
CA LYS A 95 -7.11 3.42 -8.18
C LYS A 95 -7.84 2.10 -7.95
N GLU A 96 -7.87 1.61 -6.71
CA GLU A 96 -8.62 0.40 -6.37
C GLU A 96 -10.13 0.59 -6.59
N LEU A 97 -10.67 1.75 -6.19
CA LEU A 97 -12.08 2.10 -6.40
C LEU A 97 -12.42 2.28 -7.88
N GLU A 98 -11.53 2.88 -8.66
CA GLU A 98 -11.68 2.99 -10.12
C GLU A 98 -11.73 1.61 -10.79
N GLY A 99 -10.89 0.67 -10.34
CA GLY A 99 -10.93 -0.73 -10.80
C GLY A 99 -12.26 -1.42 -10.45
N MET A 100 -12.70 -1.31 -9.20
CA MET A 100 -14.00 -1.87 -8.77
C MET A 100 -15.18 -1.29 -9.55
N LEU A 101 -15.14 0.02 -9.84
CA LEU A 101 -16.16 0.68 -10.63
C LEU A 101 -16.15 0.18 -12.08
N ALA A 102 -14.98 0.06 -12.70
CA ALA A 102 -14.84 -0.45 -14.06
C ALA A 102 -15.36 -1.89 -14.17
N ASP A 103 -15.03 -2.74 -13.20
CA ASP A 103 -15.50 -4.13 -13.14
C ASP A 103 -17.02 -4.22 -12.98
N ALA A 104 -17.60 -3.37 -12.13
CA ALA A 104 -19.05 -3.29 -11.92
C ALA A 104 -19.81 -2.77 -13.15
N ILE A 105 -19.23 -1.85 -13.91
CA ILE A 105 -19.79 -1.35 -15.17
C ILE A 105 -19.76 -2.44 -16.26
N GLN A 106 -18.69 -3.24 -16.30
CA GLN A 106 -18.54 -4.32 -17.29
C GLN A 106 -19.38 -5.56 -16.95
N ASN A 107 -19.65 -5.80 -15.66
CA ASN A 107 -20.50 -6.88 -15.17
C ASN A 107 -21.69 -6.32 -14.39
N PRO A 108 -22.65 -5.63 -15.05
CA PRO A 108 -23.88 -5.24 -14.37
C PRO A 108 -24.57 -6.52 -13.93
N ILE A 109 -24.73 -6.70 -12.62
CA ILE A 109 -25.51 -7.79 -12.06
C ILE A 109 -26.90 -7.70 -12.71
N SER A 110 -27.24 -8.66 -13.57
CA SER A 110 -28.62 -8.84 -14.04
C SER A 110 -29.49 -8.97 -12.80
N GLY A 111 -30.34 -7.95 -12.60
CA GLY A 111 -31.17 -7.79 -11.41
C GLY A 111 -32.16 -8.91 -11.15
#